data_AF-A0A1M6Z3B5-F1
#
_entry.id   AF-A0A1M6Z3B5-F1
#
_cell.length_a   1.000
_cell.length_b   1.000
_cell.length_c   1.000
_cell.angle_alpha   90.00
_cell.angle_beta   90.00
_cell.angle_gamma   90.00
#
_symmetry.space_group_name_H-M   'P 1'
#
loop_
_entity.id
_entity.type
_entity.pdbx_description
1 polymer ?
#
loop_
_entity_poly.entity_id
_entity_poly.type
_entity_poly.pdbx_seq_one_letter_code
_entity_poly.pdbx_strand_id
1 'polypeptide(L)'
;AEKISYTREFKQTTKKNVSRGWEGICLPFDVQTFTHESHGVIAPFGNSASNYHFWLHQFTEEGISDAETIEANKPYIISMPNSDEYSDEFNQAGIIQFASVNVTVPVTETMSVMIGDTLFVIPTFQEVEAFNHVYALNIGEDVDNYVEGSVFLRNYRNIRPFEVFTFHEPRYNEGAGTRAISLSSLYGGSGTTGMGIVTTDSANDVWYDLSGRRLQGKPTKSGLYINNGKKVVVGN
;
A
#
# COMPACT_ATOMS: atom_id res chain seq x y z
N ALA A 1 -2.54 4.15 27.80
CA ALA A 1 -1.82 2.87 27.93
C ALA A 1 -0.33 3.14 27.99
N GLU A 2 0.41 2.47 28.88
CA GLU A 2 1.87 2.56 28.93
C GLU A 2 2.51 1.98 27.65
N LYS A 3 1.95 0.86 27.17
CA LYS A 3 2.25 0.27 25.87
C LYS A 3 0.96 -0.29 25.25
N ILE A 4 0.79 -0.11 23.95
CA ILE A 4 -0.24 -0.76 23.14
C ILE A 4 0.42 -1.37 21.92
N SER A 5 -0.05 -2.54 21.49
CA SER A 5 0.43 -3.19 20.28
C SER A 5 -0.64 -4.04 19.62
N TYR A 6 -0.56 -4.13 18.30
CA TYR A 6 -1.29 -5.07 17.46
C TYR A 6 -0.29 -5.83 16.60
N THR A 7 -0.52 -7.12 16.37
CA THR A 7 0.35 -7.97 15.56
C THR A 7 -0.49 -8.64 14.48
N ARG A 8 0.00 -8.62 13.24
CA ARG A 8 -0.62 -9.27 12.09
C ARG A 8 0.44 -9.92 11.21
N GLU A 9 0.08 -11.07 10.64
CA GLU A 9 0.91 -11.78 9.67
C GLU A 9 0.47 -11.38 8.24
N PHE A 10 1.43 -10.99 7.39
CA PHE A 10 1.22 -10.63 6.00
C PHE A 10 1.84 -11.69 5.10
N LYS A 11 1.04 -12.29 4.21
CA LYS A 11 1.46 -13.42 3.35
C LYS A 11 1.29 -13.21 1.86
N GLN A 12 0.48 -12.23 1.47
CA GLN A 12 0.13 -12.07 0.06
C GLN A 12 1.38 -11.84 -0.78
N THR A 13 1.37 -12.36 -2.00
CA THR A 13 2.45 -12.10 -2.94
C THR A 13 2.26 -10.73 -3.57
N THR A 14 3.38 -10.14 -3.98
CA THR A 14 3.43 -8.83 -4.62
C THR A 14 4.13 -8.99 -5.96
N LYS A 15 3.85 -8.07 -6.90
CA LYS A 15 4.44 -8.09 -8.23
C LYS A 15 4.66 -6.68 -8.79
N LYS A 16 5.86 -6.39 -9.29
CA LYS A 16 6.21 -5.06 -9.82
C LYS A 16 5.18 -4.59 -10.85
N ASN A 17 4.77 -3.33 -10.74
CA ASN A 17 3.78 -2.70 -11.62
C ASN A 17 2.38 -3.34 -11.64
N VAL A 18 2.06 -4.18 -10.65
CA VAL A 18 0.73 -4.78 -10.49
C VAL A 18 0.20 -4.37 -9.13
N SER A 19 -1.04 -3.90 -9.10
CA SER A 19 -1.78 -3.69 -7.85
C SER A 19 -2.12 -5.06 -7.26
N ARG A 20 -1.24 -5.62 -6.41
CA ARG A 20 -1.37 -6.93 -5.78
C ARG A 20 -0.82 -6.87 -4.35
N GLY A 21 -1.40 -7.65 -3.45
CA GLY A 21 -0.88 -7.84 -2.09
C GLY A 21 -1.32 -6.79 -1.07
N TRP A 22 -2.25 -5.91 -1.43
CA TRP A 22 -2.83 -4.95 -0.49
C TRP A 22 -3.75 -5.63 0.52
N GLU A 23 -3.63 -5.21 1.78
CA GLU A 23 -4.55 -5.54 2.87
C GLU A 23 -5.11 -4.25 3.49
N GLY A 24 -6.36 -4.29 3.95
CA GLY A 24 -6.95 -3.20 4.70
C GLY A 24 -6.47 -3.17 6.15
N ILE A 25 -6.15 -1.99 6.67
CA ILE A 25 -5.74 -1.82 8.08
C ILE A 25 -6.33 -0.55 8.70
N CYS A 26 -6.80 -0.66 9.94
CA CYS A 26 -7.13 0.47 10.81
C CYS A 26 -6.87 0.11 12.27
N LEU A 27 -6.34 1.04 13.06
CA LEU A 27 -5.96 0.77 14.46
C LEU A 27 -6.54 1.85 15.38
N PRO A 28 -6.92 1.50 16.63
CA PRO A 28 -7.53 2.46 17.56
C PRO A 28 -6.50 3.34 18.30
N PHE A 29 -5.29 3.48 17.74
CA PHE A 29 -4.19 4.26 18.29
C PHE A 29 -3.25 4.70 17.18
N ASP A 30 -2.59 5.84 17.36
CA ASP A 30 -1.53 6.30 16.47
C ASP A 30 -0.35 5.35 16.59
N VAL A 31 0.17 4.81 15.48
CA VAL A 31 1.31 3.90 15.46
C VAL A 31 2.62 4.69 15.46
N GLN A 32 3.50 4.39 16.42
CA GLN A 32 4.82 5.00 16.50
C GLN A 32 5.92 4.12 15.89
N THR A 33 5.78 2.79 15.98
CA THR A 33 6.79 1.85 15.52
C THR A 33 6.17 0.67 14.78
N PHE A 34 6.82 0.26 13.70
CA PHE A 34 6.54 -0.97 12.95
C PHE A 34 7.75 -1.90 13.10
N THR A 35 7.53 -3.17 13.43
CA THR A 35 8.61 -4.13 13.64
C THR A 35 8.30 -5.46 12.97
N HIS A 36 9.15 -5.88 12.04
CA HIS A 36 9.15 -7.22 11.44
C HIS A 36 9.86 -8.20 12.38
N GLU A 37 9.36 -9.43 12.45
CA GLU A 37 9.91 -10.48 13.34
C GLU A 37 11.40 -10.79 13.13
N SER A 38 11.89 -10.69 11.88
CA SER A 38 13.29 -10.95 11.53
C SER A 38 14.11 -9.71 11.16
N HIS A 39 13.47 -8.64 10.65
CA HIS A 39 14.18 -7.46 10.13
C HIS A 39 14.22 -6.31 11.13
N GLY A 40 13.57 -6.47 12.28
CA GLY A 40 13.50 -5.42 13.30
C GLY A 40 12.64 -4.27 12.80
N VAL A 41 13.10 -3.03 13.00
CA VAL A 41 12.33 -1.84 12.62
C VAL A 41 12.18 -1.78 11.11
N ILE A 42 10.95 -1.61 10.65
CA ILE A 42 10.59 -1.34 9.25
C ILE A 42 9.82 -0.01 9.18
N ALA A 43 9.72 0.60 8.00
CA ALA A 43 9.04 1.88 7.84
C ALA A 43 8.28 1.94 6.52
N PRO A 44 7.19 2.73 6.40
CA PRO A 44 6.62 2.99 5.08
C PRO A 44 7.65 3.62 4.13
N PHE A 45 7.45 3.48 2.82
CA PHE A 45 8.18 4.33 1.86
C PHE A 45 7.95 5.81 2.16
N GLY A 46 9.00 6.64 2.01
CA GLY A 46 9.01 8.06 2.40
C GLY A 46 9.54 8.30 3.82
N ASN A 47 9.41 7.31 4.71
CA ASN A 47 9.87 7.42 6.09
C ASN A 47 11.30 6.88 6.26
N SER A 48 12.21 7.69 6.80
CA SER A 48 13.64 7.37 6.94
C SER A 48 14.00 6.55 8.19
N ALA A 49 13.03 6.02 8.94
CA ALA A 49 13.29 5.29 10.19
C ALA A 49 13.91 3.89 9.99
N SER A 50 13.90 3.35 8.76
CA SER A 50 14.49 2.07 8.42
C SER A 50 14.96 2.06 6.96
N ASN A 51 15.82 1.10 6.60
CA ASN A 51 16.13 0.76 5.20
C ASN A 51 15.21 -0.34 4.65
N TYR A 52 14.39 -0.95 5.51
CA TYR A 52 13.39 -1.95 5.14
C TYR A 52 12.04 -1.27 5.03
N HIS A 53 11.54 -1.17 3.80
CA HIS A 53 10.33 -0.42 3.50
C HIS A 53 9.16 -1.30 3.12
N PHE A 54 7.95 -0.78 3.38
CA PHE A 54 6.69 -1.35 2.91
C PHE A 54 5.79 -0.26 2.34
N TRP A 55 4.78 -0.64 1.56
CA TRP A 55 3.82 0.35 1.04
C TRP A 55 2.70 0.58 2.05
N LEU A 56 2.42 1.85 2.31
CA LEU A 56 1.30 2.30 3.11
C LEU A 56 0.60 3.43 2.35
N HIS A 57 -0.70 3.33 2.23
CA HIS A 57 -1.51 4.40 1.65
C HIS A 57 -2.70 4.71 2.54
N GLN A 58 -3.04 5.99 2.56
CA GLN A 58 -4.26 6.51 3.16
C GLN A 58 -5.35 6.67 2.09
N PHE A 59 -6.60 6.67 2.54
CA PHE A 59 -7.72 7.13 1.73
C PHE A 59 -7.96 8.62 1.99
N THR A 60 -8.25 9.36 0.93
CA THR A 60 -8.56 10.80 0.92
C THR A 60 -9.80 11.04 0.06
N GLU A 61 -10.35 12.26 0.10
CA GLU A 61 -11.48 12.62 -0.75
C GLU A 61 -11.18 12.49 -2.25
N GLU A 62 -9.91 12.65 -2.64
CA GLU A 62 -9.42 12.56 -4.02
C GLU A 62 -9.01 11.13 -4.43
N GLY A 63 -9.05 10.17 -3.51
CA GLY A 63 -8.62 8.80 -3.74
C GLY A 63 -7.53 8.34 -2.78
N ILE A 64 -6.64 7.46 -3.25
CA ILE A 64 -5.58 6.84 -2.46
C ILE A 64 -4.26 7.61 -2.67
N SER A 65 -3.54 7.87 -1.57
CA SER A 65 -2.23 8.52 -1.60
C SER A 65 -1.25 7.85 -0.62
N ASP A 66 0.05 8.06 -0.83
CA ASP A 66 1.10 7.65 0.12
C ASP A 66 0.84 8.15 1.53
N ALA A 67 1.25 7.34 2.51
CA ALA A 67 1.25 7.68 3.92
C ALA A 67 2.50 7.13 4.62
N GLU A 68 3.02 7.88 5.59
CA GLU A 68 4.23 7.54 6.33
C GLU A 68 3.95 7.12 7.78
N THR A 69 2.70 7.25 8.22
CA THR A 69 2.24 6.95 9.58
C THR A 69 0.81 6.40 9.54
N ILE A 70 0.41 5.70 10.62
CA ILE A 70 -0.98 5.28 10.83
C ILE A 70 -1.51 6.08 12.02
N GLU A 71 -2.53 6.88 11.79
CA GLU A 71 -3.27 7.58 12.83
C GLU A 71 -4.44 6.74 13.34
N ALA A 72 -4.82 7.00 14.59
CA ALA A 72 -5.94 6.32 15.22
C ALA A 72 -7.24 6.47 14.42
N ASN A 73 -7.96 5.36 14.27
CA ASN A 73 -9.31 5.27 13.70
C ASN A 73 -9.47 5.66 12.24
N LYS A 74 -8.37 5.87 11.51
CA LYS A 74 -8.38 6.12 10.06
C LYS A 74 -8.20 4.83 9.25
N PRO A 75 -8.82 4.75 8.05
CA PRO A 75 -8.64 3.63 7.14
C PRO A 75 -7.36 3.78 6.33
N TYR A 76 -6.62 2.68 6.17
CA TYR A 76 -5.44 2.58 5.32
C TYR A 76 -5.46 1.27 4.51
N ILE A 77 -4.65 1.23 3.46
CA ILE A 77 -4.19 -0.03 2.87
C ILE A 77 -2.68 -0.16 3.01
N ILE A 78 -2.23 -1.39 3.21
CA ILE A 78 -0.84 -1.74 3.49
C ILE A 78 -0.45 -2.94 2.63
N SER A 79 0.79 -2.96 2.13
CA SER A 79 1.33 -4.08 1.37
C SER A 79 2.79 -4.30 1.75
N MET A 80 3.14 -5.55 2.09
CA MET A 80 4.49 -5.97 2.43
C MET A 80 5.16 -6.54 1.18
N PRO A 81 6.38 -6.09 0.79
CA PRO A 81 7.11 -6.69 -0.31
C PRO A 81 7.26 -8.21 -0.12
N ASN A 82 6.91 -8.97 -1.15
CA ASN A 82 6.92 -10.43 -1.14
C ASN A 82 6.88 -10.94 -2.59
N SER A 83 8.02 -10.96 -3.26
CA SER A 83 8.15 -11.30 -4.67
C SER A 83 9.52 -11.84 -4.99
N ASP A 84 9.58 -12.83 -5.87
CA ASP A 84 10.83 -13.34 -6.46
C ASP A 84 11.52 -12.28 -7.36
N GLU A 85 10.83 -11.17 -7.68
CA GLU A 85 11.40 -10.04 -8.40
C GLU A 85 12.23 -9.09 -7.52
N TYR A 86 12.15 -9.23 -6.20
CA TYR A 86 12.93 -8.47 -5.22
C TYR A 86 14.11 -9.32 -4.74
N SER A 87 15.19 -8.68 -4.28
CA SER A 87 16.20 -9.40 -3.51
C SER A 87 15.56 -9.92 -2.22
N ASP A 88 15.90 -11.14 -1.82
CA ASP A 88 15.30 -11.80 -0.64
C ASP A 88 15.32 -10.94 0.62
N GLU A 89 16.38 -10.15 0.82
CA GLU A 89 16.55 -9.22 1.94
C GLU A 89 15.46 -8.14 2.02
N PHE A 90 14.80 -7.81 0.91
CA PHE A 90 13.74 -6.80 0.87
C PHE A 90 12.34 -7.40 0.99
N ASN A 91 12.19 -8.73 0.95
CA ASN A 91 10.89 -9.37 1.20
C ASN A 91 10.53 -9.26 2.70
N GLN A 92 9.38 -8.66 3.00
CA GLN A 92 8.86 -8.40 4.35
C GLN A 92 7.59 -9.20 4.66
N ALA A 93 7.31 -10.28 3.91
CA ALA A 93 6.26 -11.22 4.31
C ALA A 93 6.63 -11.86 5.65
N GLY A 94 5.67 -11.87 6.57
CA GLY A 94 5.91 -12.31 7.94
C GLY A 94 5.05 -11.55 8.94
N ILE A 95 5.43 -11.67 10.20
CA ILE A 95 4.72 -11.07 11.33
C ILE A 95 5.21 -9.64 11.56
N ILE A 96 4.26 -8.70 11.53
CA ILE A 96 4.49 -7.28 11.82
C ILE A 96 3.80 -6.88 13.12
N GLN A 97 4.55 -6.26 14.02
CA GLN A 97 4.04 -5.58 15.19
C GLN A 97 3.90 -4.08 14.92
N PHE A 98 2.71 -3.56 15.19
CA PHE A 98 2.37 -2.14 15.24
C PHE A 98 2.31 -1.75 16.71
N ALA A 99 3.12 -0.80 17.16
CA ALA A 99 3.20 -0.47 18.58
C ALA A 99 3.35 1.02 18.83
N SER A 100 2.88 1.42 20.02
CA SER A 100 3.04 2.76 20.57
C SER A 100 3.19 2.71 22.08
N VAL A 101 3.90 3.69 22.63
CA VAL A 101 4.11 3.85 24.06
C VAL A 101 3.56 5.19 24.53
N ASN A 102 3.16 5.25 25.80
CA ASN A 102 2.66 6.47 26.45
C ASN A 102 1.48 7.15 25.72
N VAL A 103 0.59 6.36 25.13
CA VAL A 103 -0.56 6.88 24.36
C VAL A 103 -1.81 7.02 25.22
N THR A 104 -2.55 8.11 25.04
CA THR A 104 -3.93 8.22 25.52
C THR A 104 -4.82 7.60 24.45
N VAL A 105 -5.61 6.59 24.80
CA VAL A 105 -6.59 6.00 23.86
C VAL A 105 -7.88 6.79 24.03
N PRO A 106 -8.26 7.66 23.08
CA PRO A 106 -9.53 8.39 23.16
C PRO A 106 -10.70 7.40 23.02
N VAL A 107 -11.93 7.90 23.26
CA VAL A 107 -13.13 7.17 22.82
C VAL A 107 -13.01 6.93 21.31
N THR A 108 -13.21 5.69 20.89
CA THR A 108 -13.10 5.29 19.48
C THR A 108 -14.19 5.98 18.66
N GLU A 109 -13.82 7.04 17.95
CA GLU A 109 -14.63 7.65 16.89
C GLU A 109 -14.10 7.16 15.54
N THR A 110 -14.89 6.35 14.83
CA THR A 110 -14.56 5.87 13.48
C THR A 110 -14.46 7.04 12.51
N MET A 111 -13.32 7.20 11.84
CA MET A 111 -13.11 8.27 10.85
C MET A 111 -13.29 7.70 9.43
N SER A 112 -14.54 7.66 8.95
CA SER A 112 -14.82 7.26 7.57
C SER A 112 -14.30 8.28 6.57
N VAL A 113 -13.84 7.81 5.41
CA VAL A 113 -13.45 8.67 4.27
C VAL A 113 -14.46 8.50 3.15
N MET A 114 -14.89 9.60 2.54
CA MET A 114 -15.71 9.58 1.34
C MET A 114 -14.84 9.96 0.14
N ILE A 115 -14.66 9.04 -0.80
CA ILE A 115 -13.91 9.27 -2.05
C ILE A 115 -14.90 9.73 -3.12
N GLY A 116 -14.63 10.88 -3.73
CA GLY A 116 -15.59 11.56 -4.59
C GLY A 116 -16.92 11.79 -3.86
N ASP A 117 -18.03 11.52 -4.53
CA ASP A 117 -19.36 11.86 -4.00
C ASP A 117 -20.14 10.68 -3.40
N THR A 118 -19.68 9.43 -3.60
CA THR A 118 -20.53 8.25 -3.34
C THR A 118 -19.84 7.06 -2.69
N LEU A 119 -18.50 7.00 -2.68
CA LEU A 119 -17.80 5.83 -2.16
C LEU A 119 -17.29 6.08 -0.74
N PHE A 120 -17.84 5.37 0.23
CA PHE A 120 -17.38 5.44 1.62
C PHE A 120 -16.39 4.32 1.92
N VAL A 121 -15.29 4.67 2.60
CA VAL A 121 -14.31 3.75 3.18
C VAL A 121 -14.46 3.78 4.69
N ILE A 122 -14.73 2.61 5.26
CA ILE A 122 -15.10 2.47 6.67
C ILE A 122 -14.07 1.57 7.37
N PRO A 123 -13.37 2.08 8.39
CA PRO A 123 -12.62 1.23 9.31
C PRO A 123 -13.57 0.46 10.24
N THR A 124 -13.20 -0.76 10.62
CA THR A 124 -13.98 -1.56 11.58
C THR A 124 -13.13 -2.17 12.68
N PHE A 125 -13.65 -2.14 13.91
CA PHE A 125 -13.04 -2.74 15.10
C PHE A 125 -13.76 -4.00 15.58
N GLN A 126 -14.77 -4.41 14.83
CA GLN A 126 -15.55 -5.63 15.04
C GLN A 126 -15.76 -6.32 13.70
N GLU A 127 -16.18 -7.58 13.73
CA GLU A 127 -16.54 -8.28 12.51
C GLU A 127 -17.75 -7.62 11.84
N VAL A 128 -17.72 -7.50 10.51
CA VAL A 128 -18.86 -7.06 9.70
C VAL A 128 -19.22 -8.20 8.76
N GLU A 129 -20.48 -8.66 8.82
CA GLU A 129 -20.97 -9.72 7.95
C GLU A 129 -20.95 -9.30 6.48
N ALA A 130 -20.66 -10.25 5.60
CA ALA A 130 -20.81 -10.06 4.16
C ALA A 130 -22.26 -9.68 3.83
N PHE A 131 -22.44 -8.62 3.04
CA PHE A 131 -23.77 -8.17 2.65
C PHE A 131 -23.75 -7.45 1.30
N ASN A 132 -24.93 -7.27 0.70
CA ASN A 132 -25.07 -6.71 -0.65
C ASN A 132 -24.58 -5.26 -0.81
N HIS A 133 -24.34 -4.50 0.26
CA HIS A 133 -23.73 -3.18 0.19
C HIS A 133 -22.32 -3.14 0.79
N VAL A 134 -21.79 -4.25 1.29
CA VAL A 134 -20.45 -4.33 1.89
C VAL A 134 -19.48 -4.87 0.85
N TYR A 135 -18.43 -4.11 0.59
CA TYR A 135 -17.38 -4.47 -0.35
C TYR A 135 -16.08 -4.76 0.42
N ALA A 136 -15.64 -6.02 0.36
CA ALA A 136 -14.48 -6.53 1.05
C ALA A 136 -13.28 -6.64 0.10
N LEU A 137 -12.07 -6.29 0.56
CA LEU A 137 -10.87 -6.49 -0.24
C LEU A 137 -10.58 -7.99 -0.42
N ASN A 138 -10.19 -8.41 -1.62
CA ASN A 138 -9.88 -9.80 -1.97
C ASN A 138 -8.54 -10.29 -1.40
N ILE A 139 -8.46 -10.45 -0.08
CA ILE A 139 -7.22 -10.82 0.62
C ILE A 139 -6.97 -12.32 0.51
N GLY A 140 -5.79 -12.70 -0.01
CA GLY A 140 -5.26 -14.06 0.00
C GLY A 140 -5.74 -14.97 -1.13
N GLU A 141 -6.54 -14.47 -2.08
CA GLU A 141 -6.90 -15.21 -3.29
C GLU A 141 -7.14 -14.31 -4.51
N ASP A 142 -6.79 -14.85 -5.67
CA ASP A 142 -7.18 -14.29 -6.96
C ASP A 142 -8.68 -14.61 -7.19
N VAL A 143 -9.48 -13.63 -7.58
CA VAL A 143 -10.93 -13.77 -7.79
C VAL A 143 -11.31 -13.26 -9.17
N ASP A 144 -11.94 -14.12 -9.99
CA ASP A 144 -12.23 -13.85 -11.40
C ASP A 144 -10.95 -13.42 -12.17
N ASN A 145 -10.88 -12.15 -12.57
CA ASN A 145 -9.78 -11.55 -13.32
C ASN A 145 -8.91 -10.65 -12.43
N TYR A 146 -9.16 -10.65 -11.12
CA TYR A 146 -8.51 -9.78 -10.16
C TYR A 146 -7.53 -10.58 -9.31
N VAL A 147 -6.29 -10.11 -9.24
CA VAL A 147 -5.26 -10.72 -8.39
C VAL A 147 -5.49 -10.38 -6.92
N GLU A 148 -4.98 -11.18 -6.00
CA GLU A 148 -5.11 -10.96 -4.55
C GLU A 148 -4.73 -9.52 -4.15
N GLY A 149 -5.53 -8.92 -3.26
CA GLY A 149 -5.32 -7.56 -2.77
C GLY A 149 -5.39 -6.49 -3.86
N SER A 150 -6.29 -6.60 -4.83
CA SER A 150 -6.42 -5.63 -5.95
C SER A 150 -7.80 -5.00 -6.08
N VAL A 151 -8.82 -5.56 -5.44
CA VAL A 151 -10.21 -5.21 -5.67
C VAL A 151 -11.07 -5.35 -4.42
N PHE A 152 -11.95 -4.38 -4.19
CA PHE A 152 -13.04 -4.50 -3.24
C PHE A 152 -14.24 -5.17 -3.94
N LEU A 153 -14.66 -6.33 -3.43
CA LEU A 153 -15.72 -7.16 -3.99
C LEU A 153 -16.95 -7.13 -3.09
N ARG A 154 -18.10 -6.92 -3.72
CA ARG A 154 -19.40 -6.90 -3.04
C ARG A 154 -19.78 -8.28 -2.53
N ASN A 155 -20.26 -8.36 -1.29
CA ASN A 155 -20.75 -9.61 -0.68
C ASN A 155 -19.78 -10.79 -0.85
N TYR A 156 -18.49 -10.54 -0.65
CA TYR A 156 -17.44 -11.52 -0.92
C TYR A 156 -17.02 -12.30 0.33
N ARG A 157 -16.76 -11.61 1.44
CA ARG A 157 -16.38 -12.22 2.73
C ARG A 157 -16.75 -11.30 3.88
N ASN A 158 -16.79 -11.86 5.10
CA ASN A 158 -16.86 -11.07 6.31
C ASN A 158 -15.58 -10.21 6.45
N ILE A 159 -15.75 -9.00 6.98
CA ILE A 159 -14.65 -8.08 7.28
C ILE A 159 -14.17 -8.36 8.69
N ARG A 160 -12.87 -8.61 8.86
CA ARG A 160 -12.30 -8.89 10.19
C ARG A 160 -12.12 -7.58 10.98
N PRO A 161 -12.08 -7.63 12.32
CA PRO A 161 -11.62 -6.48 13.10
C PRO A 161 -10.26 -5.96 12.61
N PHE A 162 -10.08 -4.64 12.69
CA PHE A 162 -8.89 -3.91 12.24
C PHE A 162 -8.66 -3.91 10.71
N GLU A 163 -9.69 -4.22 9.93
CA GLU A 163 -9.70 -4.06 8.47
C GLU A 163 -10.55 -2.86 8.03
N VAL A 164 -10.56 -2.60 6.73
CA VAL A 164 -11.42 -1.60 6.10
C VAL A 164 -12.34 -2.27 5.08
N PHE A 165 -13.52 -1.70 4.89
CA PHE A 165 -14.45 -2.08 3.82
C PHE A 165 -15.01 -0.84 3.15
N THR A 166 -15.65 -1.04 2.00
CA THR A 166 -16.31 0.07 1.30
C THR A 166 -17.80 -0.18 1.07
N PHE A 167 -18.55 0.89 0.87
CA PHE A 167 -19.92 0.84 0.37
C PHE A 167 -20.24 2.09 -0.46
N HIS A 168 -21.24 2.00 -1.34
CA HIS A 168 -21.75 3.13 -2.11
C HIS A 168 -22.99 3.76 -1.47
N GLU A 169 -23.08 5.09 -1.51
CA GLU A 169 -24.34 5.82 -1.31
C GLU A 169 -25.01 6.17 -2.67
N PRO A 170 -26.35 6.09 -2.77
CA PRO A 170 -27.25 5.49 -1.79
C PRO A 170 -26.94 4.00 -1.62
N ARG A 171 -27.15 3.46 -0.42
CA ARG A 171 -27.07 2.00 -0.18
C ARG A 171 -28.16 1.31 -0.99
N TYR A 172 -27.86 0.97 -2.25
CA TYR A 172 -28.82 0.33 -3.13
C TYR A 172 -29.12 -1.09 -2.62
N ASN A 173 -30.40 -1.38 -2.42
CA ASN A 173 -30.87 -2.75 -2.25
C ASN A 173 -30.99 -3.41 -3.63
N GLU A 174 -30.31 -4.55 -3.77
CA GLU A 174 -30.41 -5.52 -4.87
C GLU A 174 -29.95 -5.08 -6.27
N GLY A 175 -28.85 -5.69 -6.73
CA GLY A 175 -28.51 -5.86 -8.15
C GLY A 175 -27.87 -4.68 -8.89
N ALA A 176 -28.08 -3.42 -8.47
CA ALA A 176 -27.72 -2.25 -9.29
C ALA A 176 -26.29 -1.70 -9.09
N GLY A 177 -25.60 -2.01 -8.00
CA GLY A 177 -24.22 -1.55 -7.77
C GLY A 177 -23.19 -2.27 -8.64
N THR A 178 -22.03 -1.66 -8.86
CA THR A 178 -20.90 -2.36 -9.49
C THR A 178 -20.47 -3.55 -8.62
N ARG A 179 -20.01 -4.66 -9.21
CA ARG A 179 -19.63 -5.88 -8.45
C ARG A 179 -18.25 -5.75 -7.78
N ALA A 180 -17.39 -4.91 -8.35
CA ALA A 180 -15.97 -4.82 -8.07
C ALA A 180 -15.46 -3.37 -8.18
N ILE A 181 -14.79 -2.86 -7.15
CA ILE A 181 -14.10 -1.56 -7.17
C ILE A 181 -12.60 -1.85 -7.16
N SER A 182 -11.93 -1.65 -8.29
CA SER A 182 -10.49 -1.87 -8.36
C SER A 182 -9.74 -0.80 -7.57
N LEU A 183 -8.72 -1.20 -6.81
CA LEU A 183 -7.85 -0.22 -6.14
C LEU A 183 -7.22 0.72 -7.17
N SER A 184 -6.91 0.20 -8.36
CA SER A 184 -6.35 0.99 -9.45
C SER A 184 -7.20 2.18 -9.89
N SER A 185 -8.53 2.10 -9.79
CA SER A 185 -9.41 3.21 -10.13
C SER A 185 -9.51 4.27 -9.03
N LEU A 186 -8.94 4.02 -7.85
CA LEU A 186 -8.99 4.92 -6.71
C LEU A 186 -7.72 5.78 -6.58
N TYR A 187 -6.70 5.58 -7.40
CA TYR A 187 -5.53 6.47 -7.43
C TYR A 187 -5.85 7.70 -8.29
N GLY A 188 -5.88 8.88 -7.68
CA GLY A 188 -6.19 10.13 -8.37
C GLY A 188 -5.16 10.46 -9.46
N GLY A 189 -5.64 10.80 -10.67
CA GLY A 189 -5.01 11.64 -11.72
C GLY A 189 -3.61 11.32 -12.30
N SER A 190 -2.69 10.73 -11.54
CA SER A 190 -1.32 10.41 -11.98
C SER A 190 -0.63 9.33 -11.13
N GLY A 191 -1.31 8.77 -10.12
CA GLY A 191 -0.75 7.71 -9.28
C GLY A 191 -0.69 6.39 -10.03
N THR A 192 0.50 5.96 -10.44
CA THR A 192 0.69 4.59 -10.93
C THR A 192 0.42 3.64 -9.77
N THR A 193 -0.61 2.82 -9.94
CA THR A 193 -1.05 1.73 -9.05
C THR A 193 -0.01 0.59 -8.96
N GLY A 194 1.07 0.73 -9.73
CA GLY A 194 2.23 -0.11 -9.67
C GLY A 194 3.02 0.27 -8.43
N MET A 195 3.00 -0.62 -7.43
CA MET A 195 3.96 -0.62 -6.33
C MET A 195 5.28 -0.03 -6.80
N GLY A 196 5.63 1.12 -6.22
CA GLY A 196 6.77 1.92 -6.63
C GLY A 196 7.96 1.00 -6.85
N ILE A 197 8.58 1.12 -8.01
CA ILE A 197 9.85 0.45 -8.27
C ILE A 197 10.74 0.73 -7.04
N VAL A 198 11.19 -0.33 -6.36
CA VAL A 198 12.36 -0.24 -5.47
C VAL A 198 13.54 0.05 -6.38
N THR A 199 13.65 1.30 -6.78
CA THR A 199 14.85 1.91 -7.31
C THR A 199 15.48 2.56 -6.10
N THR A 200 16.69 2.14 -5.78
CA THR A 200 17.64 2.99 -5.06
C THR A 200 17.52 4.41 -5.60
N ASP A 201 17.07 5.31 -4.73
CA ASP A 201 16.95 6.76 -4.87
C ASP A 201 16.85 7.34 -6.28
N SER A 202 15.69 7.94 -6.57
CA SER A 202 15.51 9.04 -7.53
C SER A 202 16.50 9.06 -8.69
N ALA A 203 16.13 8.43 -9.81
CA ALA A 203 16.84 8.51 -11.07
C ALA A 203 16.81 9.94 -11.63
N ASN A 204 17.54 10.85 -10.98
CA ASN A 204 18.09 12.02 -11.63
C ASN A 204 18.84 11.53 -12.88
N ASP A 205 18.73 12.25 -14.00
CA ASP A 205 19.35 11.90 -15.28
C ASP A 205 20.89 11.89 -15.20
N VAL A 206 21.45 10.85 -14.57
CA VAL A 206 22.89 10.73 -14.29
C VAL A 206 23.51 9.75 -15.29
N TRP A 207 24.50 10.27 -16.00
CA TRP A 207 25.23 9.57 -17.04
C TRP A 207 26.62 9.18 -16.56
N TYR A 208 27.12 8.05 -17.04
CA TYR A 208 28.49 7.57 -16.82
C TYR A 208 29.11 7.09 -18.13
N ASP A 209 30.43 7.17 -18.24
CA ASP A 209 31.16 6.45 -19.28
C ASP A 209 31.34 4.96 -18.92
N LEU A 210 31.84 4.15 -19.85
CA LEU A 210 32.03 2.70 -19.65
C LEU A 210 33.09 2.35 -18.59
N SER A 211 33.88 3.32 -18.14
CA SER A 211 34.81 3.16 -17.03
C SER A 211 34.17 3.42 -15.66
N GLY A 212 32.87 3.78 -15.64
CA GLY A 212 32.13 4.08 -14.42
C GLY A 212 32.33 5.51 -13.91
N ARG A 213 32.95 6.40 -14.70
CA ARG A 213 33.12 7.81 -14.33
C ARG A 213 31.85 8.60 -14.67
N ARG A 214 31.35 9.35 -13.69
CA ARG A 214 30.16 10.20 -13.82
C ARG A 214 30.39 11.36 -14.80
N LEU A 215 29.40 11.64 -15.64
CA LEU A 215 29.37 12.71 -16.62
C LEU A 215 28.44 13.84 -16.17
N GLN A 216 28.73 15.06 -16.60
CA GLN A 216 27.88 16.22 -16.35
C GLN A 216 26.77 16.29 -17.42
N GLY A 217 25.71 15.51 -17.22
CA GLY A 217 24.55 15.44 -18.11
C GLY A 217 24.73 14.48 -19.29
N LYS A 218 23.75 14.50 -20.20
CA LYS A 218 23.68 13.60 -21.36
C LYS A 218 24.88 13.79 -22.30
N PRO A 219 25.59 12.71 -22.68
CA PRO A 219 26.67 12.75 -23.65
C PRO A 219 26.21 13.30 -25.00
N THR A 220 27.01 14.17 -25.60
CA THR A 220 26.77 14.75 -26.93
C THR A 220 27.55 14.05 -28.04
N LYS A 221 28.45 13.12 -27.69
CA LYS A 221 29.18 12.31 -28.65
C LYS A 221 28.49 10.98 -28.83
N SER A 222 28.49 10.49 -30.07
CA SER A 222 28.00 9.14 -30.36
C SER A 222 28.88 8.09 -29.67
N GLY A 223 28.27 7.11 -29.01
CA GLY A 223 28.96 6.09 -28.23
C GLY A 223 28.06 5.31 -27.28
N LEU A 224 28.63 4.34 -26.57
CA LEU A 224 27.94 3.56 -25.54
C LEU A 224 28.21 4.16 -24.16
N TYR A 225 27.15 4.38 -23.39
CA TYR A 225 27.17 5.03 -22.07
C TYR A 225 26.31 4.27 -21.08
N ILE A 226 26.36 4.66 -19.80
CA ILE A 226 25.46 4.15 -18.77
C ILE A 226 24.57 5.31 -18.31
N ASN A 227 23.25 5.14 -18.40
CA ASN A 227 22.25 6.05 -17.84
C ASN A 227 21.44 5.27 -16.82
N ASN A 228 21.39 5.73 -15.57
CA ASN A 228 20.60 5.10 -14.50
C ASN A 228 20.81 3.57 -14.42
N GLY A 229 22.08 3.15 -14.50
CA GLY A 229 22.48 1.75 -14.43
C GLY A 229 22.26 0.92 -15.70
N LYS A 230 21.68 1.49 -16.77
CA LYS A 230 21.45 0.81 -18.06
C LYS A 230 22.43 1.26 -19.13
N LYS A 231 22.94 0.32 -19.92
CA LYS A 231 23.76 0.62 -21.10
C LYS A 231 22.88 1.25 -22.19
N VAL A 232 23.24 2.44 -22.66
CA VAL A 232 22.52 3.21 -23.67
C VAL A 232 23.49 3.58 -24.79
N VAL A 233 23.09 3.31 -26.04
CA VAL A 233 23.78 3.83 -27.22
C VAL A 233 23.25 5.24 -27.48
N VAL A 234 24.13 6.23 -27.43
CA VAL A 234 23.85 7.58 -27.90
C VAL A 234 24.33 7.65 -29.34
N GLY A 235 23.43 7.95 -30.28
CA GLY A 235 23.74 8.27 -31.67
C GLY A 235 23.40 9.73 -31.95
N ASN A 236 23.93 10.28 -33.05
CA ASN A 236 23.56 11.62 -33.54
C ASN A 236 22.07 11.71 -33.88
#